data_AF-A0A7D9D5Y0-F1
#
_entry.id   AF-A0A7D9D5Y0-F1
#
_cell.length_a   1.000
_cell.length_b   1.000
_cell.length_c   1.000
_cell.angle_alpha   90.00
_cell.angle_beta   90.00
_cell.angle_gamma   90.00
#
_symmetry.space_group_name_H-M   'P 1'
#
loop_
_entity.id
_entity.type
_entity.pdbx_description
1 polymer ?
#
loop_
_entity_poly.entity_id
_entity_poly.type
_entity_poly.pdbx_seq_one_letter_code
_entity_poly.pdbx_strand_id
1 'polypeptide(L)'
;MADEISIQQSNPLSRKLNKILEMRLDNDKDLVDALKALSTFFTENNLRERRNLRGDIEKRSLYVNEQFESAFRDVKEQLDLVHSDIQSMSKCCEEMTTRLKMAREQTSDLISKTTKLQAESQKVQLKQKVADAFLDRFQLKPHETEALKNSRNEPITEEFFSALSRVKVIHSDCKLLLRTKQQTAGLEIMESMALFMESAYERLYRWTQAECRGLTGDVPEIMPNLQNAMAVLQNRPVLL
;
A
#
# COMPACT_ATOMS: atom_id res chain seq x y z
N MET A 1 -6.27 -87.24 82.25
CA MET A 1 -6.69 -85.90 82.73
C MET A 1 -6.37 -84.90 81.62
N ALA A 2 -7.08 -84.76 80.50
CA ALA A 2 -8.50 -84.91 80.19
C ALA A 2 -9.38 -84.17 81.23
N ASP A 3 -10.13 -83.16 80.79
CA ASP A 3 -11.14 -82.38 81.52
C ASP A 3 -10.79 -81.01 82.13
N GLU A 4 -9.96 -80.20 81.48
CA GLU A 4 -10.12 -78.72 81.55
C GLU A 4 -10.03 -78.01 80.19
N ILE A 5 -10.10 -78.78 79.10
CA ILE A 5 -10.40 -78.27 77.76
C ILE A 5 -11.90 -78.46 77.57
N SER A 6 -12.70 -77.37 77.60
CA SER A 6 -14.02 -77.21 76.94
C SER A 6 -15.19 -76.62 77.76
N ILE A 7 -15.00 -75.98 78.92
CA ILE A 7 -16.10 -75.24 79.58
C ILE A 7 -16.19 -73.76 79.15
N GLN A 8 -15.25 -73.25 78.34
CA GLN A 8 -15.47 -72.03 77.57
C GLN A 8 -16.27 -72.31 76.28
N GLN A 9 -17.36 -73.08 76.41
CA GLN A 9 -18.46 -72.99 75.46
C GLN A 9 -19.15 -71.64 75.65
N SER A 10 -18.51 -70.63 75.06
CA SER A 10 -19.14 -69.48 74.44
C SER A 10 -20.35 -68.90 75.15
N ASN A 11 -20.09 -68.09 76.16
CA ASN A 11 -21.08 -67.11 76.59
C ASN A 11 -21.49 -66.27 75.35
N PRO A 12 -22.78 -66.26 74.95
CA PRO A 12 -23.23 -65.53 73.76
C PRO A 12 -22.94 -64.03 73.86
N LEU A 13 -22.85 -63.49 75.08
CA LEU A 13 -22.38 -62.13 75.33
C LEU A 13 -20.89 -61.97 75.03
N SER A 14 -20.02 -62.90 75.45
CA SER A 14 -18.59 -62.85 75.11
C SER A 14 -18.34 -62.97 73.61
N ARG A 15 -19.13 -63.78 72.89
CA ARG A 15 -19.06 -63.84 71.41
C ARG A 15 -19.47 -62.52 70.77
N LYS A 16 -20.55 -61.88 71.24
CA LYS A 16 -20.98 -60.56 70.74
C LYS A 16 -19.97 -59.47 71.09
N LEU A 17 -19.44 -59.48 72.31
CA LEU A 17 -18.42 -58.54 72.77
C LEU A 17 -17.15 -58.66 71.94
N ASN A 18 -16.62 -59.87 71.76
CA ASN A 18 -15.43 -60.09 70.93
C ASN A 18 -15.69 -59.68 69.47
N LYS A 19 -16.87 -59.98 68.93
CA LYS A 19 -17.24 -59.54 67.57
C LYS A 19 -17.30 -58.01 67.43
N ILE A 20 -17.79 -57.30 68.46
CA ILE A 20 -17.83 -55.83 68.47
C ILE A 20 -16.41 -55.25 68.62
N LEU A 21 -15.57 -55.85 69.46
CA LEU A 21 -14.17 -55.45 69.63
C LEU A 21 -13.33 -55.72 68.36
N GLU A 22 -13.60 -56.82 67.66
CA GLU A 22 -12.97 -57.18 66.38
C GLU A 22 -13.40 -56.26 65.23
N MET A 23 -14.58 -55.63 65.30
CA MET A 23 -15.01 -54.66 64.29
C MET A 23 -14.11 -53.42 64.19
N ARG A 24 -13.18 -53.22 65.15
CA ARG A 24 -12.10 -52.19 65.10
C ARG A 24 -12.58 -50.85 64.54
N LEU A 25 -13.71 -50.37 65.05
CA LEU A 25 -14.44 -49.20 64.56
C LEU A 25 -13.56 -47.94 64.48
N ASP A 26 -12.56 -47.81 65.36
CA ASP A 26 -11.66 -46.66 65.40
C ASP A 26 -10.66 -46.60 64.24
N ASN A 27 -10.42 -47.72 63.55
CA ASN A 27 -9.48 -47.78 62.42
C ASN A 27 -10.13 -47.49 61.07
N ASP A 28 -11.46 -47.48 60.99
CA ASP A 28 -12.21 -47.23 59.77
C ASP A 28 -12.78 -45.80 59.78
N LYS A 29 -11.97 -44.87 59.29
CA LYS A 29 -12.28 -43.44 59.27
C LYS A 29 -13.55 -43.12 58.48
N ASP A 30 -13.76 -43.83 57.36
CA ASP A 30 -14.91 -43.63 56.49
C ASP A 30 -16.20 -44.12 57.15
N LEU A 31 -16.14 -45.28 57.83
CA LEU A 31 -17.27 -45.78 58.61
C LEU A 31 -17.61 -44.86 59.79
N VAL A 32 -16.60 -44.35 60.50
CA VAL A 32 -16.81 -43.39 61.59
C VAL A 32 -17.45 -42.10 61.09
N ASP A 33 -17.00 -41.58 59.95
CA ASP A 33 -17.54 -40.35 59.38
C ASP A 33 -18.95 -40.55 58.78
N ALA A 34 -19.24 -41.72 58.20
CA ALA A 34 -20.59 -42.10 57.79
C ALA A 34 -21.55 -42.22 58.99
N LEU A 35 -21.10 -42.81 60.10
CA LEU A 35 -21.87 -42.88 61.34
C LEU A 35 -22.09 -41.49 61.97
N LYS A 36 -21.09 -40.60 61.91
CA LYS A 36 -21.26 -39.19 62.31
C LYS A 36 -22.30 -38.49 61.43
N ALA A 37 -22.25 -38.69 60.11
CA ALA A 37 -23.26 -38.13 59.21
C ALA A 37 -24.67 -38.67 59.53
N LEU A 38 -24.79 -39.98 59.81
CA LEU A 38 -26.04 -40.62 60.24
C LEU A 38 -26.57 -40.02 61.55
N SER A 39 -25.70 -39.78 62.52
CA SER A 39 -26.06 -39.22 63.83
C SER A 39 -26.65 -37.81 63.76
N THR A 40 -26.44 -37.07 62.66
CA THR A 40 -27.03 -35.73 62.48
C THR A 40 -28.54 -35.76 62.28
N PHE A 41 -29.13 -36.90 61.93
CA PHE A 41 -30.56 -37.01 61.63
C PHE A 41 -31.24 -38.26 62.21
N PHE A 42 -30.49 -39.29 62.59
CA PHE A 42 -30.99 -40.45 63.31
C PHE A 42 -30.70 -40.31 64.80
N THR A 43 -31.60 -39.63 65.52
CA THR A 43 -31.41 -39.26 66.93
C THR A 43 -32.04 -40.24 67.90
N GLU A 44 -33.14 -40.90 67.53
CA GLU A 44 -33.85 -41.83 68.41
C GLU A 44 -33.89 -43.25 67.87
N ASN A 45 -33.48 -44.20 68.70
CA ASN A 45 -33.41 -45.60 68.29
C ASN A 45 -34.76 -46.33 68.49
N ASN A 46 -35.82 -45.87 67.82
CA ASN A 46 -37.17 -46.42 67.90
C ASN A 46 -37.52 -47.29 66.66
N LEU A 47 -38.55 -48.15 66.76
CA LEU A 47 -38.91 -49.11 65.70
C LEU A 47 -39.30 -48.41 64.37
N ARG A 48 -39.92 -47.22 64.47
CA ARG A 48 -40.36 -46.43 63.33
C ARG A 48 -39.17 -45.85 62.56
N GLU A 49 -38.23 -45.22 63.27
CA GLU A 49 -37.01 -44.66 62.67
C GLU A 49 -36.14 -45.75 62.06
N ARG A 50 -35.99 -46.92 62.70
CA ARG A 50 -35.28 -48.07 62.10
C ARG A 50 -35.90 -48.53 60.78
N ARG A 51 -37.23 -48.58 60.70
CA ARG A 51 -37.94 -49.02 59.48
C ARG A 51 -37.83 -48.00 58.35
N ASN A 52 -37.74 -46.72 58.68
CA ASN A 52 -37.69 -45.62 57.72
C ASN A 52 -36.26 -45.18 57.35
N LEU A 53 -35.25 -45.57 58.14
CA LEU A 53 -33.85 -45.13 58.01
C LEU A 53 -33.31 -45.19 56.58
N ARG A 54 -33.57 -46.29 55.86
CA ARG A 54 -33.16 -46.43 54.46
C ARG A 54 -33.81 -45.37 53.57
N GLY A 55 -35.13 -45.17 53.70
CA GLY A 55 -35.85 -44.16 52.93
C GLY A 55 -35.41 -42.74 53.26
N ASP A 56 -35.05 -42.47 54.53
CA ASP A 56 -34.55 -41.16 54.95
C ASP A 56 -33.13 -40.90 54.43
N ILE A 57 -32.25 -41.92 54.42
CA ILE A 57 -30.94 -41.87 53.76
C ILE A 57 -31.10 -41.62 52.26
N GLU A 58 -31.97 -42.37 51.58
CA GLU A 58 -32.21 -42.23 50.14
C GLU A 58 -32.74 -40.83 49.79
N LYS A 59 -33.71 -40.31 50.56
CA LYS A 59 -34.21 -38.93 50.40
C LYS A 59 -33.13 -37.88 50.60
N ARG A 60 -32.29 -38.03 51.62
CA ARG A 60 -31.19 -37.09 51.88
C ARG A 60 -30.13 -37.16 50.78
N SER A 61 -29.80 -38.35 50.29
CA SER A 61 -28.90 -38.51 49.15
C SER A 61 -29.45 -37.84 47.90
N LEU A 62 -30.74 -38.00 47.63
CA LEU A 62 -31.42 -37.35 46.51
C LEU A 62 -31.35 -35.82 46.66
N TYR A 63 -31.68 -35.29 47.83
CA TYR A 63 -31.61 -33.86 48.13
C TYR A 63 -30.19 -33.26 47.96
N VAL A 64 -29.15 -33.99 48.38
CA VAL A 64 -27.76 -33.56 48.18
C VAL A 64 -27.39 -33.57 46.70
N ASN A 65 -27.82 -34.59 45.96
CA ASN A 65 -27.58 -34.68 44.52
C ASN A 65 -28.31 -33.57 43.75
N GLU A 66 -29.54 -33.23 44.11
CA GLU A 66 -30.28 -32.11 43.51
C GLU A 66 -29.58 -30.76 43.77
N GLN A 67 -29.09 -30.54 44.99
CA GLN A 67 -28.31 -29.34 45.29
C GLN A 67 -27.00 -29.29 44.51
N PHE A 68 -26.30 -30.42 44.39
CA PHE A 68 -25.08 -30.50 43.60
C PHE A 68 -25.36 -30.22 42.12
N GLU A 69 -26.42 -30.83 41.56
CA GLU A 69 -26.83 -30.59 40.18
C GLU A 69 -27.17 -29.12 39.95
N SER A 70 -27.93 -28.49 40.86
CA SER A 70 -28.27 -27.07 40.77
C SER A 70 -27.04 -26.18 40.81
N ALA A 71 -26.11 -26.40 41.76
CA ALA A 71 -24.90 -25.60 41.84
C ALA A 71 -23.97 -25.81 40.63
N PHE A 72 -23.87 -27.05 40.14
CA PHE A 72 -23.05 -27.37 38.98
C PHE A 72 -23.62 -26.81 37.67
N ARG A 73 -24.95 -26.71 37.57
CA ARG A 73 -25.64 -26.08 36.44
C ARG A 73 -25.22 -24.62 36.27
N ASP A 74 -25.18 -23.85 37.35
CA ASP A 74 -24.76 -22.44 37.31
C ASP A 74 -23.31 -22.32 36.81
N VAL A 75 -22.41 -23.17 37.29
CA VAL A 75 -21.01 -23.20 36.85
C VAL A 75 -20.91 -23.57 35.38
N LYS A 76 -21.68 -24.56 34.93
CA LYS A 76 -21.73 -24.95 33.51
C LYS A 76 -22.19 -23.79 32.64
N GLU A 77 -23.26 -23.10 33.02
CA GLU A 77 -23.79 -21.97 32.25
C GLU A 77 -22.74 -20.87 32.11
N GLN A 78 -22.01 -20.54 33.18
CA GLN A 78 -20.91 -19.57 33.10
C GLN A 78 -19.77 -20.05 32.20
N LEU A 79 -19.44 -21.35 32.24
CA LEU A 79 -18.41 -21.92 31.36
C LEU A 79 -18.83 -21.91 29.89
N ASP A 80 -20.10 -22.20 29.60
CA ASP A 80 -20.67 -22.16 28.25
C ASP A 80 -20.64 -20.73 27.69
N LEU A 81 -20.91 -19.71 28.52
CA LEU A 81 -20.76 -18.30 28.15
C LEU A 81 -19.31 -17.95 27.80
N VAL A 82 -18.35 -18.29 28.67
CA VAL A 82 -16.92 -18.04 28.41
C VAL A 82 -16.47 -18.75 27.15
N HIS A 83 -16.93 -19.97 26.91
CA HIS A 83 -16.61 -20.70 25.69
C HIS A 83 -17.13 -20.00 24.44
N SER A 84 -18.39 -19.52 24.48
CA SER A 84 -18.99 -18.74 23.39
C SER A 84 -18.22 -17.44 23.12
N ASP A 85 -17.79 -16.74 24.17
CA ASP A 85 -17.00 -15.51 24.04
C ASP A 85 -15.63 -15.77 23.40
N ILE A 86 -14.94 -16.84 23.80
CA ILE A 86 -13.67 -17.25 23.20
C ILE A 86 -13.83 -17.60 21.71
N GLN A 87 -14.89 -18.34 21.36
CA GLN A 87 -15.17 -18.67 19.96
C GLN A 87 -15.44 -17.41 19.14
N SER A 88 -16.23 -16.48 19.68
CA SER A 88 -16.55 -15.20 19.04
C SER A 88 -15.30 -14.35 18.84
N MET A 89 -14.42 -14.31 19.85
CA MET A 89 -13.13 -13.61 19.78
C MET A 89 -12.21 -14.24 18.73
N SER A 90 -12.08 -15.58 18.70
CA SER A 90 -11.28 -16.29 17.70
C SER A 90 -11.74 -15.96 16.28
N LYS A 91 -13.06 -16.00 16.05
CA LYS A 91 -13.65 -15.64 14.76
C LYS A 91 -13.36 -14.19 14.39
N CYS A 92 -13.47 -13.26 15.33
CA CYS A 92 -13.15 -11.86 15.09
C CYS A 92 -11.67 -11.65 14.71
N CYS A 93 -10.76 -12.33 15.41
CA CYS A 93 -9.33 -12.30 15.09
C CYS A 93 -9.02 -12.87 13.70
N GLU A 94 -9.67 -13.97 13.30
CA GLU A 94 -9.54 -14.55 11.96
C GLU A 94 -10.05 -13.60 10.86
N GLU A 95 -11.22 -12.99 11.08
CA GLU A 95 -11.79 -12.01 10.15
C GLU A 95 -10.87 -10.78 10.01
N MET A 96 -10.36 -10.25 11.13
CA MET A 96 -9.45 -9.11 11.13
C MET A 96 -8.13 -9.44 10.42
N THR A 97 -7.56 -10.62 10.68
CA THR A 97 -6.34 -11.10 10.03
C THR A 97 -6.54 -11.23 8.52
N THR A 98 -7.68 -11.78 8.11
CA THR A 98 -8.03 -11.92 6.68
C THR A 98 -8.18 -10.56 6.01
N ARG A 99 -8.86 -9.60 6.64
CA ARG A 99 -8.98 -8.23 6.13
C ARG A 99 -7.64 -7.52 6.03
N LEU A 100 -6.78 -7.65 7.04
CA LEU A 100 -5.42 -7.08 7.02
C LEU A 100 -4.58 -7.66 5.88
N LYS A 101 -4.67 -8.98 5.66
CA LYS A 101 -3.96 -9.65 4.56
C LYS A 101 -4.42 -9.12 3.20
N MET A 102 -5.74 -9.05 2.97
CA MET A 102 -6.29 -8.49 1.73
C MET A 102 -5.88 -7.03 1.52
N ALA A 103 -5.97 -6.19 2.56
CA ALA A 103 -5.57 -4.79 2.48
C ALA A 103 -4.07 -4.64 2.16
N ARG A 104 -3.23 -5.50 2.74
CA ARG A 104 -1.79 -5.52 2.45
C ARG A 104 -1.51 -5.90 0.99
N GLU A 105 -2.17 -6.93 0.47
CA GLU A 105 -2.02 -7.38 -0.91
C GLU A 105 -2.48 -6.28 -1.89
N GLN A 106 -3.66 -5.69 -1.68
CA GLN A 106 -4.16 -4.58 -2.50
C GLN A 106 -3.24 -3.35 -2.45
N THR A 107 -2.73 -3.00 -1.27
CA THR A 107 -1.80 -1.87 -1.11
C THR A 107 -0.48 -2.16 -1.82
N SER A 108 0.04 -3.38 -1.75
CA SER A 108 1.26 -3.81 -2.44
C SER A 108 1.10 -3.70 -3.97
N ASP A 109 -0.03 -4.16 -4.51
CA ASP A 109 -0.33 -4.05 -5.93
C ASP A 109 -0.45 -2.59 -6.38
N LEU A 110 -1.10 -1.74 -5.58
CA LEU A 110 -1.22 -0.31 -5.85
C LEU A 110 0.17 0.36 -5.86
N ILE A 111 1.03 0.06 -4.88
CA ILE A 111 2.40 0.57 -4.83
C ILE A 111 3.19 0.14 -6.07
N SER A 112 3.08 -1.12 -6.50
CA SER A 112 3.75 -1.62 -7.71
C SER A 112 3.28 -0.90 -8.97
N LYS A 113 1.96 -0.65 -9.10
CA LYS A 113 1.42 0.10 -10.23
C LYS A 113 1.85 1.57 -10.21
N THR A 114 1.79 2.22 -9.05
CA THR A 114 2.18 3.63 -8.89
C THR A 114 3.66 3.83 -9.17
N THR A 115 4.54 2.95 -8.68
CA THR A 115 5.99 3.05 -8.94
C THR A 115 6.33 2.88 -10.42
N LYS A 116 5.67 1.95 -11.12
CA LYS A 116 5.80 1.80 -12.58
C LYS A 116 5.34 3.06 -13.32
N LEU A 117 4.14 3.57 -13.01
CA LEU A 117 3.61 4.79 -13.63
C LEU A 117 4.49 6.01 -13.35
N GLN A 118 5.07 6.11 -12.16
CA GLN A 118 6.00 7.19 -11.81
C GLN A 118 7.28 7.11 -12.65
N ALA A 119 7.85 5.92 -12.82
CA ALA A 119 9.03 5.73 -13.67
C ALA A 119 8.73 6.05 -15.14
N GLU A 120 7.58 5.63 -15.65
CA GLU A 120 7.12 5.98 -17.01
C GLU A 120 6.90 7.48 -17.16
N SER A 121 6.24 8.11 -16.18
CA SER A 121 6.01 9.57 -16.15
C SER A 121 7.33 10.34 -16.21
N GLN A 122 8.33 9.94 -15.41
CA GLN A 122 9.66 10.55 -15.45
C GLN A 122 10.34 10.39 -16.81
N LYS A 123 10.21 9.22 -17.44
CA LYS A 123 10.75 8.97 -18.79
C LYS A 123 10.07 9.83 -19.84
N VAL A 124 8.75 9.98 -19.77
CA VAL A 124 7.98 10.86 -20.68
C VAL A 124 8.36 12.32 -20.45
N GLN A 125 8.46 12.78 -19.20
CA GLN A 125 8.88 14.14 -18.88
C GLN A 125 10.29 14.44 -19.39
N LEU A 126 11.23 13.49 -19.26
CA LEU A 126 12.57 13.65 -19.81
C LEU A 126 12.52 13.77 -21.34
N LYS A 127 11.76 12.90 -22.01
CA LYS A 127 11.57 12.98 -23.47
C LYS A 127 10.93 14.30 -23.89
N GLN A 128 9.95 14.80 -23.15
CA GLN A 128 9.31 16.09 -23.39
C GLN A 128 10.34 17.22 -23.28
N LYS A 129 11.11 17.29 -22.18
CA LYS A 129 12.17 18.29 -22.02
C LYS A 129 13.20 18.27 -23.14
N VAL A 130 13.57 17.07 -23.60
CA VAL A 130 14.50 16.92 -24.73
C VAL A 130 13.86 17.37 -26.03
N ALA A 131 12.58 17.05 -26.26
CA ALA A 131 11.84 17.50 -27.45
C ALA A 131 11.68 19.02 -27.45
N ASP A 132 11.30 19.63 -26.33
CA ASP A 132 11.15 21.08 -26.20
C ASP A 132 12.48 21.79 -26.47
N ALA A 133 13.58 21.32 -25.87
CA ALA A 133 14.92 21.86 -26.13
C ALA A 133 15.37 21.65 -27.59
N PHE A 134 14.96 20.55 -28.22
CA PHE A 134 15.24 20.31 -29.63
C PHE A 134 14.47 21.28 -30.53
N LEU A 135 13.17 21.47 -30.29
CA LEU A 135 12.35 22.42 -31.06
C LEU A 135 12.84 23.85 -30.86
N ASP A 136 13.11 24.27 -29.63
CA ASP A 136 13.65 25.61 -29.35
C ASP A 136 14.97 25.87 -30.08
N ARG A 137 15.82 24.85 -30.20
CA ARG A 137 17.15 24.99 -30.82
C ARG A 137 17.13 24.89 -32.33
N PHE A 138 16.29 24.02 -32.91
CA PHE A 138 16.33 23.66 -34.33
C PHE A 138 15.11 24.08 -35.16
N GLN A 139 14.06 24.60 -34.52
CA GLN A 139 12.88 25.11 -35.21
C GLN A 139 12.83 26.63 -35.11
N LEU A 140 12.48 27.27 -36.24
CA LEU A 140 12.15 28.70 -36.26
C LEU A 140 10.78 28.90 -35.63
N LYS A 141 10.65 29.94 -34.79
CA LYS A 141 9.37 30.34 -34.23
C LYS A 141 8.48 30.93 -35.32
N PRO A 142 7.14 30.89 -35.18
CA PRO A 142 6.22 31.41 -36.20
C PRO A 142 6.52 32.86 -36.60
N HIS A 143 6.78 33.74 -35.63
CA HIS A 143 7.14 35.14 -35.88
C HIS A 143 8.47 35.30 -36.65
N GLU A 144 9.46 34.42 -36.40
CA GLU A 144 10.74 34.44 -37.14
C GLU A 144 10.51 34.01 -38.60
N THR A 145 9.65 33.02 -38.83
CA THR A 145 9.28 32.61 -40.19
C THR A 145 8.46 33.66 -40.92
N GLU A 146 7.57 34.37 -40.23
CA GLU A 146 6.80 35.49 -40.78
C GLU A 146 7.73 36.65 -41.14
N ALA A 147 8.63 37.07 -40.25
CA ALA A 147 9.61 38.12 -40.54
C ALA A 147 10.42 37.84 -41.82
N LEU A 148 10.81 36.59 -42.05
CA LEU A 148 11.52 36.16 -43.26
C LEU A 148 10.60 36.10 -44.51
N LYS A 149 9.35 35.64 -44.34
CA LYS A 149 8.36 35.48 -45.42
C LYS A 149 7.55 36.72 -45.76
N ASN A 150 7.64 37.79 -44.96
CA ASN A 150 6.87 39.01 -45.15
C ASN A 150 6.98 39.52 -46.60
N SER A 151 5.90 40.12 -47.09
CA SER A 151 5.69 40.35 -48.52
C SER A 151 6.81 41.18 -49.16
N ARG A 152 7.06 40.98 -50.46
CA ARG A 152 8.17 41.54 -51.26
C ARG A 152 8.39 43.06 -51.16
N ASN A 153 7.43 43.80 -50.62
CA ASN A 153 7.43 45.27 -50.55
C ASN A 153 7.45 45.86 -49.12
N GLU A 154 7.48 45.04 -48.06
CA GLU A 154 7.62 45.58 -46.69
C GLU A 154 9.09 45.92 -46.37
N PRO A 155 9.33 47.05 -45.66
CA PRO A 155 10.66 47.49 -45.30
C PRO A 155 11.38 46.45 -44.45
N ILE A 156 12.68 46.28 -44.69
CA ILE A 156 13.50 45.37 -43.89
C ILE A 156 13.65 45.95 -42.48
N THR A 157 13.01 45.29 -41.52
CA THR A 157 13.06 45.62 -40.10
C THR A 157 14.24 44.91 -39.40
N GLU A 158 14.57 45.35 -38.19
CA GLU A 158 15.59 44.69 -37.36
C GLU A 158 15.23 43.22 -37.07
N GLU A 159 13.94 42.91 -36.99
CA GLU A 159 13.41 41.54 -36.82
C GLU A 159 13.82 40.60 -37.97
N PHE A 160 13.93 41.12 -39.19
CA PHE A 160 14.42 40.33 -40.34
C PHE A 160 15.88 39.93 -40.15
N PHE A 161 16.75 40.85 -39.71
CA PHE A 161 18.16 40.56 -39.46
C PHE A 161 18.34 39.60 -38.28
N SER A 162 17.53 39.75 -37.24
CA SER A 162 17.50 38.83 -36.10
C SER A 162 17.08 37.42 -36.52
N ALA A 163 15.99 37.29 -37.30
CA ALA A 163 15.55 36.01 -37.84
C ALA A 163 16.59 35.40 -38.79
N LEU A 164 17.23 36.18 -39.66
CA LEU A 164 18.28 35.70 -40.56
C LEU A 164 19.52 35.21 -39.78
N SER A 165 19.89 35.90 -38.70
CA SER A 165 20.95 35.46 -37.78
C SER A 165 20.57 34.14 -37.10
N ARG A 166 19.32 34.01 -36.64
CA ARG A 166 18.78 32.77 -36.07
C ARG A 166 18.88 31.60 -37.06
N VAL A 167 18.45 31.78 -38.31
CA VAL A 167 18.54 30.75 -39.36
C VAL A 167 19.99 30.29 -39.56
N LYS A 168 20.95 31.23 -39.60
CA LYS A 168 22.38 30.90 -39.73
C LYS A 168 22.88 30.06 -38.55
N VAL A 169 22.49 30.43 -37.34
CA VAL A 169 22.84 29.67 -36.12
C VAL A 169 22.26 28.26 -36.20
N ILE A 170 20.97 28.12 -36.53
CA ILE A 170 20.32 26.80 -36.68
C ILE A 170 21.03 25.96 -37.75
N HIS A 171 21.30 26.53 -38.92
CA HIS A 171 22.01 25.85 -40.00
C HIS A 171 23.42 25.39 -39.58
N SER A 172 24.12 26.18 -38.76
CA SER A 172 25.42 25.80 -38.20
C SER A 172 25.30 24.70 -37.14
N ASP A 173 24.30 24.78 -36.27
CA ASP A 173 24.01 23.79 -35.22
C ASP A 173 23.60 22.44 -35.83
N CYS A 174 22.98 22.41 -37.02
CA CYS A 174 22.67 21.16 -37.72
C CYS A 174 23.92 20.32 -38.01
N LYS A 175 25.12 20.93 -38.14
CA LYS A 175 26.38 20.18 -38.27
C LYS A 175 26.64 19.28 -37.07
N LEU A 176 26.13 19.64 -35.89
CA LEU A 176 26.21 18.82 -34.69
C LEU A 176 25.25 17.63 -34.78
N LEU A 177 24.03 17.82 -35.30
CA LEU A 177 23.08 16.72 -35.55
C LEU A 177 23.62 15.70 -36.57
N LEU A 178 24.31 16.15 -37.62
CA LEU A 178 24.93 15.26 -38.62
C LEU A 178 26.02 14.34 -38.05
N ARG A 179 26.67 14.76 -36.96
CA ARG A 179 27.67 13.96 -36.25
C ARG A 179 27.04 12.92 -35.31
N THR A 180 25.73 13.01 -35.09
CA THR A 180 24.98 12.04 -34.27
C THR A 180 24.27 11.02 -35.15
N LYS A 181 23.57 10.07 -34.51
CA LYS A 181 22.82 9.01 -35.20
C LYS A 181 21.59 9.52 -35.97
N GLN A 182 21.20 10.78 -35.79
CA GLN A 182 20.00 11.36 -36.40
C GLN A 182 20.33 12.20 -37.65
N GLN A 183 21.01 11.57 -38.61
CA GLN A 183 21.50 12.27 -39.81
C GLN A 183 20.39 12.77 -40.73
N THR A 184 19.31 11.98 -40.90
CA THR A 184 18.19 12.33 -41.79
C THR A 184 17.49 13.62 -41.36
N ALA A 185 17.11 13.73 -40.07
CA ALA A 185 16.49 14.96 -39.56
C ALA A 185 17.44 16.15 -39.61
N GLY A 186 18.74 15.93 -39.35
CA GLY A 186 19.75 16.98 -39.48
C GLY A 186 19.90 17.50 -40.91
N LEU A 187 19.81 16.62 -41.91
CA LEU A 187 19.83 16.99 -43.33
C LEU A 187 18.57 17.77 -43.73
N GLU A 188 17.39 17.28 -43.38
CA GLU A 188 16.11 17.93 -43.71
C GLU A 188 16.01 19.34 -43.10
N ILE A 189 16.37 19.50 -41.82
CA ILE A 189 16.35 20.82 -41.17
C ILE A 189 17.37 21.74 -41.83
N MET A 190 18.57 21.25 -42.11
CA MET A 190 19.61 22.05 -42.75
C MET A 190 19.22 22.49 -44.17
N GLU A 191 18.60 21.62 -44.96
CA GLU A 191 18.07 21.97 -46.28
C GLU A 191 16.97 23.03 -46.18
N SER A 192 16.02 22.85 -45.25
CA SER A 192 14.98 23.86 -44.99
C SER A 192 15.57 25.22 -44.59
N MET A 193 16.56 25.23 -43.69
CA MET A 193 17.26 26.47 -43.31
C MET A 193 18.05 27.08 -44.47
N ALA A 194 18.64 26.26 -45.35
CA ALA A 194 19.33 26.75 -46.55
C ALA A 194 18.35 27.46 -47.49
N LEU A 195 17.16 26.91 -47.70
CA LEU A 195 16.09 27.54 -48.49
C LEU A 195 15.63 28.87 -47.87
N PHE A 196 15.45 28.91 -46.53
CA PHE A 196 15.12 30.17 -45.84
C PHE A 196 16.22 31.22 -45.99
N MET A 197 17.49 30.84 -45.88
CA MET A 197 18.61 31.76 -46.11
C MET A 197 18.62 32.27 -47.54
N GLU A 198 18.46 31.40 -48.55
CA GLU A 198 18.46 31.80 -49.96
C GLU A 198 17.35 32.80 -50.27
N SER A 199 16.12 32.51 -49.83
CA SER A 199 14.98 33.42 -50.00
C SER A 199 15.19 34.76 -49.29
N ALA A 200 15.74 34.74 -48.07
CA ALA A 200 16.05 35.94 -47.31
C ALA A 200 17.14 36.79 -48.00
N TYR A 201 18.21 36.18 -48.50
CA TYR A 201 19.26 36.90 -49.22
C TYR A 201 18.76 37.48 -50.54
N GLU A 202 17.93 36.75 -51.30
CA GLU A 202 17.33 37.28 -52.52
C GLU A 202 16.47 38.52 -52.22
N ARG A 203 15.68 38.47 -51.15
CA ARG A 203 14.88 39.62 -50.69
C ARG A 203 15.76 40.79 -50.27
N LEU A 204 16.80 40.52 -49.47
CA LEU A 204 17.76 41.53 -49.02
C LEU A 204 18.45 42.22 -50.21
N TYR A 205 18.87 41.44 -51.20
CA TYR A 205 19.50 41.95 -52.43
C TYR A 205 18.55 42.83 -53.24
N ARG A 206 17.31 42.37 -53.49
CA ARG A 206 16.30 43.16 -54.22
C ARG A 206 15.95 44.47 -53.51
N TRP A 207 15.78 44.43 -52.18
CA TRP A 207 15.51 45.62 -51.38
C TRP A 207 16.70 46.59 -51.42
N THR A 208 17.92 46.10 -51.21
CA THR A 208 19.15 46.92 -51.28
C THR A 208 19.29 47.57 -52.66
N GLN A 209 18.99 46.84 -53.74
CA GLN A 209 19.02 47.39 -55.10
C GLN A 209 17.94 48.47 -55.33
N ALA A 210 16.73 48.30 -54.79
CA ALA A 210 15.67 49.29 -54.86
C ALA A 210 16.03 50.56 -54.08
N GLU A 211 16.58 50.41 -52.88
CA GLU A 211 17.00 51.52 -52.01
C GLU A 211 18.17 52.29 -52.64
N CYS A 212 19.18 51.59 -53.17
CA CYS A 212 20.29 52.22 -53.90
C CYS A 212 19.86 52.98 -55.16
N ARG A 213 18.80 52.53 -55.86
CA ARG A 213 18.20 53.28 -56.97
C ARG A 213 17.42 54.51 -56.49
N GLY A 214 16.82 54.45 -55.30
CA GLY A 214 16.15 55.58 -54.65
C GLY A 214 17.11 56.67 -54.16
N LEU A 215 18.35 56.31 -53.83
CA LEU A 215 19.40 57.21 -53.33
C LEU A 215 20.01 58.18 -54.38
N THR A 216 19.39 58.35 -55.56
CA THR A 216 19.91 59.16 -56.67
C THR A 216 19.65 60.68 -56.51
N GLY A 217 19.27 61.16 -55.31
CA GLY A 217 19.06 62.58 -55.00
C GLY A 217 20.28 63.24 -54.31
N ASP A 218 20.40 64.57 -54.40
CA ASP A 218 21.56 65.38 -53.98
C ASP A 218 22.01 65.25 -52.51
N VAL A 219 21.22 64.60 -51.63
CA VAL A 219 21.62 64.28 -50.24
C VAL A 219 21.14 62.86 -49.89
N PRO A 220 22.01 61.84 -49.98
CA PRO A 220 21.65 60.48 -49.60
C PRO A 220 21.67 60.32 -48.07
N GLU A 221 20.49 60.27 -47.44
CA GLU A 221 20.37 59.77 -46.07
C GLU A 221 20.49 58.24 -46.08
N ILE A 222 21.68 57.74 -45.72
CA ILE A 222 21.93 56.30 -45.64
C ILE A 222 21.21 55.77 -44.41
N MET A 223 20.10 55.06 -44.61
CA MET A 223 19.41 54.38 -43.53
C MET A 223 20.33 53.32 -42.87
N PRO A 224 20.33 53.18 -41.53
CA PRO A 224 21.17 52.19 -40.83
C PRO A 224 20.90 50.73 -41.26
N ASN A 225 19.67 50.44 -41.72
CA ASN A 225 19.31 49.14 -42.27
C ASN A 225 20.02 48.83 -43.60
N LEU A 226 20.37 49.86 -44.39
CA LEU A 226 21.13 49.71 -45.64
C LEU A 226 22.60 49.38 -45.36
N GLN A 227 23.19 49.98 -44.32
CA GLN A 227 24.55 49.65 -43.86
C GLN A 227 24.62 48.21 -43.36
N ASN A 228 23.64 47.79 -42.55
CA ASN A 228 23.55 46.41 -42.06
C ASN A 228 23.29 45.40 -43.21
N ALA A 229 22.45 45.76 -44.19
CA ALA A 229 22.23 44.95 -45.38
C ALA A 229 23.53 44.73 -46.18
N MET A 230 24.27 45.80 -46.45
CA MET A 230 25.56 45.73 -47.15
C MET A 230 26.59 44.91 -46.36
N ALA A 231 26.69 45.10 -45.04
CA ALA A 231 27.58 44.31 -44.19
C ALA A 231 27.23 42.80 -44.21
N VAL A 232 25.94 42.46 -44.20
CA VAL A 232 25.47 41.07 -44.26
C VAL A 232 25.71 40.45 -45.64
N LEU A 233 25.57 41.20 -46.73
CA LEU A 233 25.86 40.76 -48.10
C LEU A 233 27.36 40.60 -48.36
N GLN A 234 28.20 41.45 -47.78
CA GLN A 234 29.67 41.37 -47.88
C GLN A 234 30.23 40.04 -47.34
N ASN A 235 29.54 39.40 -46.40
CA ASN A 235 29.88 38.09 -45.87
C ASN A 235 29.58 36.92 -46.84
N ARG A 236 29.04 37.18 -48.04
CA ARG A 236 28.85 36.20 -49.11
C ARG A 236 29.29 36.79 -50.47
N PRO A 237 30.58 36.69 -50.85
CA PRO A 237 31.11 37.28 -52.09
C PRO A 237 30.61 36.66 -53.40
N VAL A 238 29.67 35.70 -53.34
CA VAL A 238 29.05 35.04 -54.50
C VAL A 238 27.82 35.80 -55.00
N LEU A 239 27.30 36.76 -54.21
CA LEU A 239 26.12 37.58 -54.52
C LEU A 239 26.44 39.07 -54.72
N LEU A 240 27.71 39.45 -54.62
CA LEU A 240 28.24 40.79 -54.92
C LEU A 240 28.85 40.82 -56.32
#